data_AF-A0A0K3B0G1-F1
#
_entry.id   AF-A0A0K3B0G1-F1
#
_cell.length_a   1.000
_cell.length_b   1.000
_cell.length_c   1.000
_cell.angle_alpha   90.00
_cell.angle_beta   90.00
_cell.angle_gamma   90.00
#
_symmetry.space_group_name_H-M   'P 1'
#
loop_
_entity.id
_entity.type
_entity.pdbx_description
1 polymer ?
#
loop_
_entity_poly.entity_id
_entity_poly.type
_entity_poly.pdbx_seq_one_letter_code
_entity_poly.pdbx_strand_id
1 'polypeptide(L)'
;MIALSRLTRRLAETPTDFTSEATFAPAVISDVLRAAGREGLNADTARPFLDMDPRWRELVLISCWLLADEPFREVTQHEQVLGFLSESLPKLAELVEPRRFVSDPDRREELARLAMLAFAVMPEGETAEQAADRLTTVDSVRRYEVLSATKAAEQRAAAVRRAMEAERAREAAARYSQV
;
A
#
# COMPACT_ATOMS: atom_id res chain seq x y z
N MET A 1 -1.21 -19.36 10.68
CA MET A 1 -1.88 -19.20 9.37
C MET A 1 -3.25 -18.60 9.63
N ILE A 2 -3.75 -17.75 8.72
CA ILE A 2 -5.06 -17.10 8.88
C ILE A 2 -5.87 -17.30 7.59
N ALA A 3 -7.14 -17.67 7.72
CA ALA A 3 -8.05 -17.73 6.58
C ALA A 3 -8.26 -16.34 5.98
N LEU A 4 -7.92 -16.17 4.70
CA LEU A 4 -8.08 -14.89 3.99
C LEU A 4 -9.53 -14.39 4.00
N SER A 5 -10.50 -15.29 3.85
CA SER A 5 -11.94 -14.97 3.87
C SER A 5 -12.40 -14.36 5.20
N ARG A 6 -11.75 -14.71 6.31
CA ARG A 6 -12.01 -14.10 7.62
C ARG A 6 -11.63 -12.62 7.60
N LEU A 7 -10.46 -12.31 7.07
CA LEU A 7 -9.93 -10.95 7.00
C LEU A 7 -10.73 -10.08 6.03
N THR A 8 -11.05 -10.59 4.85
CA THR A 8 -11.84 -9.84 3.86
C THR A 8 -13.28 -9.63 4.31
N ARG A 9 -13.88 -10.57 5.05
CA ARG A 9 -15.18 -10.35 5.71
C ARG A 9 -15.08 -9.27 6.79
N ARG A 10 -14.06 -9.33 7.66
CA ARG A 10 -13.86 -8.34 8.71
C ARG A 10 -13.72 -6.91 8.16
N LEU A 11 -13.00 -6.76 7.04
CA LEU A 11 -12.89 -5.48 6.33
C LEU A 11 -14.25 -4.98 5.81
N ALA A 12 -15.08 -5.87 5.25
CA ALA A 12 -16.43 -5.51 4.81
C ALA A 12 -17.34 -5.07 5.97
N GLU A 13 -17.08 -5.58 7.17
CA GLU A 13 -17.80 -5.28 8.41
C GLU A 13 -17.19 -4.09 9.18
N THR A 14 -16.32 -3.29 8.57
CA THR A 14 -15.75 -2.08 9.21
C THR A 14 -16.88 -1.13 9.63
N PRO A 15 -17.01 -0.76 10.92
CA PRO A 15 -18.08 0.11 11.36
C PRO A 15 -17.96 1.51 10.74
N THR A 16 -19.07 2.05 10.22
CA THR A 16 -19.07 3.34 9.50
C THR A 16 -18.56 4.50 10.35
N ASP A 17 -18.91 4.52 11.64
CA ASP A 17 -18.50 5.60 12.55
C ASP A 17 -17.02 5.49 12.96
N PHE A 18 -16.39 4.32 12.72
CA PHE A 18 -15.00 4.08 13.07
C PHE A 18 -14.05 4.97 12.26
N THR A 19 -14.40 5.28 11.01
CA THR A 19 -13.62 6.17 10.14
C THR A 19 -14.04 7.63 10.21
N SER A 20 -14.86 8.01 11.20
CA SER A 20 -15.30 9.40 11.35
C SER A 20 -14.13 10.37 11.59
N GLU A 21 -14.32 11.63 11.20
CA GLU A 21 -13.32 12.69 11.42
C GLU A 21 -13.05 12.97 12.91
N ALA A 22 -13.93 12.53 13.81
CA ALA A 22 -13.72 12.65 15.26
C ALA A 22 -12.78 11.56 15.83
N THR A 23 -12.57 10.45 15.12
CA THR A 23 -11.77 9.32 15.61
C THR A 23 -10.27 9.64 15.64
N PHE A 24 -9.68 9.77 16.83
CA PHE A 24 -8.26 10.05 16.95
C PHE A 24 -7.40 8.80 16.67
N ALA A 25 -6.84 8.72 15.47
CA ALA A 25 -6.12 7.54 14.99
C ALA A 25 -4.93 7.09 15.87
N PRO A 26 -4.08 7.98 16.44
CA PRO A 26 -3.00 7.54 17.34
C PRO A 26 -3.50 6.79 18.59
N ALA A 27 -4.68 7.14 19.11
CA ALA A 27 -5.28 6.38 20.21
C ALA A 27 -5.70 4.98 19.75
N VAL A 28 -6.33 4.87 18.59
CA VAL A 28 -6.73 3.57 18.01
C VAL A 28 -5.52 2.67 17.75
N ILE A 29 -4.42 3.22 17.21
CA ILE A 29 -3.16 2.48 17.02
C ILE A 29 -2.64 1.96 18.37
N SER A 30 -2.66 2.82 19.40
CA SER A 30 -2.26 2.43 20.75
C SER A 30 -3.14 1.33 21.33
N ASP A 31 -4.45 1.36 21.09
CA ASP A 31 -5.38 0.33 21.52
C ASP A 31 -5.11 -1.01 20.83
N VAL A 32 -4.83 -1.00 19.51
CA VAL A 32 -4.44 -2.21 18.77
C VAL A 32 -3.14 -2.81 19.35
N LEU A 33 -2.13 -1.98 19.60
CA LEU A 33 -0.87 -2.42 20.20
C LEU A 33 -1.08 -3.00 21.61
N ARG A 34 -1.87 -2.33 22.44
CA ARG A 34 -2.20 -2.79 23.80
C ARG A 34 -2.99 -4.09 23.79
N ALA A 35 -3.94 -4.24 22.86
CA ALA A 35 -4.71 -5.47 22.67
C ALA A 35 -3.82 -6.65 22.23
N ALA A 36 -2.69 -6.39 21.57
CA ALA A 36 -1.66 -7.37 21.24
C ALA A 36 -0.64 -7.61 22.37
N GLY A 37 -0.82 -6.99 23.55
CA GLY A 37 0.13 -7.08 24.66
C GLY A 37 1.44 -6.36 24.39
N ARG A 38 1.43 -5.31 23.56
CA ARG A 38 2.56 -4.40 23.32
C ARG A 38 2.33 -3.06 24.02
N GLU A 39 3.39 -2.28 24.15
CA GLU A 39 3.25 -0.89 24.57
C GLU A 39 2.54 -0.08 23.47
N GLY A 40 1.65 0.83 23.89
CA GLY A 40 1.03 1.80 22.97
C GLY A 40 2.02 2.84 22.47
N LEU A 41 1.55 3.79 21.67
CA LEU A 41 2.40 4.86 21.18
C LEU A 41 2.89 5.75 22.33
N ASN A 42 4.12 6.25 22.20
CA ASN A 42 4.67 7.32 23.00
C ASN A 42 4.74 8.62 22.16
N ALA A 43 5.27 9.70 22.74
CA ALA A 43 5.34 10.99 22.04
C ALA A 43 6.15 10.94 20.73
N ASP A 44 7.22 10.13 20.69
CA ASP A 44 8.09 10.01 19.52
C ASP A 44 7.46 9.11 18.46
N THR A 45 6.94 7.94 18.84
CA THR A 45 6.34 6.99 17.90
C THR A 45 4.96 7.44 17.39
N ALA A 46 4.28 8.34 18.11
CA ALA A 46 3.05 8.96 17.63
C ALA A 46 3.27 10.02 16.55
N ARG A 47 4.47 10.63 16.48
CA ARG A 47 4.74 11.80 15.64
C ARG A 47 4.35 11.63 14.16
N PRO A 48 4.62 10.48 13.49
CA PRO A 48 4.20 10.29 12.09
C PRO A 48 2.68 10.35 11.90
N PHE A 49 1.91 10.03 12.94
CA PHE A 49 0.45 9.88 12.88
C PHE A 49 -0.31 11.11 13.38
N LEU A 50 0.38 12.20 13.75
CA LEU A 50 -0.26 13.42 14.25
C LEU A 50 -0.80 14.32 13.13
N ASP A 51 -0.16 14.32 11.97
CA ASP A 51 -0.49 15.20 10.83
C ASP A 51 -0.65 14.38 9.55
N MET A 52 -1.56 13.40 9.61
CA MET A 52 -1.86 12.54 8.46
C MET A 52 -2.80 13.25 7.49
N ASP A 53 -2.54 13.07 6.19
CA ASP A 53 -3.55 13.33 5.17
C ASP A 53 -4.86 12.56 5.46
N PRO A 54 -6.06 13.13 5.22
CA PRO A 54 -7.32 12.48 5.53
C PRO A 54 -7.51 11.08 4.94
N ARG A 55 -6.99 10.81 3.73
CA ARG A 55 -7.11 9.51 3.08
C ARG A 55 -6.23 8.48 3.76
N TRP A 56 -4.98 8.86 4.04
CA TRP A 56 -4.06 7.99 4.77
C TRP A 56 -4.60 7.69 6.18
N ARG A 57 -5.12 8.69 6.89
CA ARG A 57 -5.77 8.51 8.19
C ARG A 57 -6.93 7.51 8.13
N GLU A 58 -7.84 7.67 7.16
CA GLU A 58 -8.98 6.75 7.01
C GLU A 58 -8.50 5.32 6.76
N LEU A 59 -7.49 5.14 5.91
CA LEU A 59 -6.90 3.82 5.65
C LEU A 59 -6.21 3.23 6.88
N VAL A 60 -5.52 4.05 7.68
CA VAL A 60 -4.93 3.63 8.97
C VAL A 60 -6.01 3.11 9.91
N LEU A 61 -7.15 3.79 10.01
CA LEU A 61 -8.28 3.33 10.83
C LEU A 61 -8.81 1.98 10.30
N ILE A 62 -9.10 1.87 9.00
CA ILE A 62 -9.54 0.60 8.40
C ILE A 62 -8.54 -0.53 8.68
N SER A 63 -7.24 -0.27 8.55
CA SER A 63 -6.19 -1.24 8.88
C SER A 63 -6.14 -1.58 10.37
N CYS A 64 -6.33 -0.61 11.27
CA CYS A 64 -6.43 -0.89 12.71
C CYS A 64 -7.62 -1.80 13.03
N TRP A 65 -8.76 -1.60 12.37
CA TRP A 65 -9.92 -2.49 12.51
C TRP A 65 -9.57 -3.93 12.13
N LEU A 66 -8.87 -4.12 11.01
CA LEU A 66 -8.37 -5.42 10.56
C LEU A 66 -7.40 -6.05 11.57
N LEU A 67 -6.38 -5.30 12.01
CA LEU A 67 -5.33 -5.78 12.92
C LEU A 67 -5.85 -6.06 14.34
N ALA A 68 -6.99 -5.49 14.72
CA ALA A 68 -7.66 -5.81 15.97
C ALA A 68 -8.26 -7.23 15.99
N ASP A 69 -8.26 -7.98 14.88
CA ASP A 69 -8.68 -9.38 14.86
C ASP A 69 -7.72 -10.26 15.69
N GLU A 70 -8.29 -11.23 16.42
CA GLU A 70 -7.55 -12.09 17.34
C GLU A 70 -6.29 -12.76 16.72
N PRO A 71 -6.31 -13.35 15.51
CA PRO A 71 -5.14 -13.99 14.94
C PRO A 71 -4.00 -13.01 14.60
N PHE A 72 -4.28 -11.73 14.39
CA PHE A 72 -3.24 -10.72 14.21
C PHE A 72 -2.61 -10.32 15.56
N ARG A 73 -3.38 -10.30 16.65
CA ARG A 73 -2.88 -9.89 17.98
C ARG A 73 -1.69 -10.75 18.45
N GLU A 74 -1.73 -12.04 18.14
CA GLU A 74 -0.68 -12.99 18.56
C GLU A 74 0.65 -12.76 17.83
N VAL A 75 0.60 -12.37 16.55
CA VAL A 75 1.77 -12.20 15.68
C VAL A 75 2.26 -10.77 15.61
N THR A 76 1.44 -9.81 16.02
CA THR A 76 1.72 -8.38 15.93
C THR A 76 2.96 -8.00 16.74
N GLN A 77 3.91 -7.32 16.10
CA GLN A 77 5.01 -6.63 16.77
C GLN A 77 4.89 -5.12 16.60
N HIS A 78 5.36 -4.38 17.60
CA HIS A 78 5.25 -2.91 17.62
C HIS A 78 5.80 -2.29 16.33
N GLU A 79 7.04 -2.62 15.96
CA GLU A 79 7.71 -2.10 14.77
C GLU A 79 6.99 -2.46 13.46
N GLN A 80 6.43 -3.67 13.36
CA GLN A 80 5.69 -4.09 12.16
C GLN A 80 4.41 -3.27 11.97
N VAL A 81 3.70 -2.96 13.06
CA VAL A 81 2.54 -2.05 13.00
C VAL A 81 2.96 -0.68 12.53
N LEU A 82 3.99 -0.09 13.14
CA LEU A 82 4.41 1.26 12.78
C LEU A 82 4.88 1.32 11.33
N GLY A 83 5.72 0.37 10.89
CA GLY A 83 6.21 0.31 9.51
C GLY A 83 5.07 0.10 8.51
N PHE A 84 4.14 -0.83 8.79
CA PHE A 84 2.99 -1.05 7.91
C PHE A 84 2.14 0.23 7.77
N LEU A 85 1.78 0.85 8.90
CA LEU A 85 0.90 2.02 8.91
C LEU A 85 1.57 3.28 8.36
N SER A 86 2.87 3.49 8.57
CA SER A 86 3.59 4.72 8.19
C SER A 86 4.38 4.65 6.89
N GLU A 87 4.71 3.47 6.39
CA GLU A 87 5.51 3.33 5.15
C GLU A 87 4.70 2.76 3.99
N SER A 88 3.79 1.81 4.27
CA SER A 88 3.04 1.10 3.24
C SER A 88 1.72 1.78 2.91
N LEU A 89 0.92 2.14 3.92
CA LEU A 89 -0.40 2.72 3.73
C LEU A 89 -0.42 4.11 3.06
N PRO A 90 0.53 5.04 3.26
CA PRO A 90 0.50 6.33 2.58
C PRO A 90 0.48 6.19 1.05
N LYS A 91 1.38 5.36 0.51
CA LYS A 91 1.47 5.10 -0.94
C LYS A 91 0.20 4.47 -1.48
N LEU A 92 -0.42 3.60 -0.69
CA LEU A 92 -1.67 2.95 -1.07
C LEU A 92 -2.84 3.94 -1.07
N ALA A 93 -2.92 4.82 -0.07
CA ALA A 93 -3.95 5.86 0.04
C ALA A 93 -3.84 6.94 -1.06
N GLU A 94 -2.64 7.22 -1.56
CA GLU A 94 -2.42 8.08 -2.73
C GLU A 94 -3.03 7.49 -4.01
N LEU A 95 -3.01 6.16 -4.16
CA LEU A 95 -3.45 5.48 -5.38
C LEU A 95 -4.89 4.99 -5.34
N VAL A 96 -5.41 4.63 -4.16
CA VAL A 96 -6.71 4.00 -3.98
C VAL A 96 -7.52 4.74 -2.93
N GLU A 97 -8.79 5.02 -3.24
CA GLU A 97 -9.76 5.56 -2.28
C GLU A 97 -9.92 4.62 -1.07
N PRO A 98 -9.66 5.07 0.18
CA PRO A 98 -9.70 4.22 1.36
C PRO A 98 -10.99 3.41 1.51
N ARG A 99 -12.14 4.01 1.21
CA ARG A 99 -13.45 3.35 1.30
C ARG A 99 -13.59 2.12 0.40
N ARG A 100 -12.80 2.00 -0.66
CA ARG A 100 -12.81 0.79 -1.50
C ARG A 100 -12.25 -0.41 -0.75
N PHE A 101 -11.36 -0.24 0.22
CA PHE A 101 -10.90 -1.33 1.11
C PHE A 101 -11.98 -1.85 2.05
N VAL A 102 -13.19 -1.28 2.03
CA VAL A 102 -14.37 -1.80 2.72
C VAL A 102 -15.40 -2.32 1.70
N SER A 103 -15.66 -1.58 0.62
CA SER A 103 -16.74 -1.91 -0.32
C SER A 103 -16.35 -2.86 -1.46
N ASP A 104 -15.11 -2.81 -1.94
CA ASP A 104 -14.62 -3.55 -3.11
C ASP A 104 -13.92 -4.86 -2.71
N PRO A 105 -14.40 -6.04 -3.15
CA PRO A 105 -13.80 -7.33 -2.81
C PRO A 105 -12.32 -7.45 -3.16
N ASP A 106 -11.88 -6.94 -4.31
CA ASP A 106 -10.48 -7.06 -4.74
C ASP A 106 -9.57 -6.18 -3.89
N ARG A 107 -10.04 -4.99 -3.50
CA ARG A 107 -9.30 -4.11 -2.60
C ARG A 107 -9.24 -4.70 -1.19
N ARG A 108 -10.31 -5.32 -0.71
CA ARG A 108 -10.27 -6.06 0.56
C ARG A 108 -9.23 -7.16 0.55
N GLU A 109 -9.16 -7.95 -0.54
CA GLU A 109 -8.13 -8.98 -0.69
C GLU A 109 -6.72 -8.37 -0.70
N GLU A 110 -6.51 -7.27 -1.44
CA GLU A 110 -5.23 -6.55 -1.47
C GLU A 110 -4.77 -6.13 -0.07
N LEU A 111 -5.60 -5.41 0.69
CA LEU A 111 -5.22 -4.92 2.02
C LEU A 111 -4.99 -6.07 3.01
N ALA A 112 -5.82 -7.12 2.95
CA ALA A 112 -5.63 -8.30 3.77
C ALA A 112 -4.28 -8.98 3.46
N ARG A 113 -3.95 -9.18 2.17
CA ARG A 113 -2.68 -9.80 1.76
C ARG A 113 -1.47 -8.94 2.11
N LEU A 114 -1.56 -7.61 1.94
CA LEU A 114 -0.48 -6.68 2.33
C LEU A 114 -0.23 -6.71 3.84
N ALA A 115 -1.29 -6.71 4.66
CA ALA A 115 -1.14 -6.88 6.10
C ALA A 115 -0.49 -8.23 6.43
N MET A 116 -1.00 -9.33 5.87
CA MET A 116 -0.43 -10.66 6.08
C MET A 116 1.06 -10.71 5.73
N LEU A 117 1.47 -10.12 4.60
CA LEU A 117 2.89 -10.01 4.22
C LEU A 117 3.69 -9.21 5.26
N ALA A 118 3.20 -8.03 5.69
CA ALA A 118 3.88 -7.17 6.65
C ALA A 118 4.11 -7.83 8.02
N PHE A 119 3.19 -8.71 8.43
CA PHE A 119 3.27 -9.46 9.68
C PHE A 119 3.82 -10.88 9.52
N ALA A 120 4.39 -11.22 8.36
CA ALA A 120 4.95 -12.53 8.05
C ALA A 120 3.97 -13.70 8.28
N VAL A 121 2.69 -13.48 7.96
CA VAL A 121 1.63 -14.47 8.07
C VAL A 121 1.27 -15.05 6.71
N MET A 122 1.23 -16.37 6.61
CA MET A 122 0.75 -17.06 5.42
C MET A 122 -0.78 -17.23 5.41
N PRO A 123 -1.46 -16.99 4.27
CA PRO A 123 -2.84 -17.40 4.05
C PRO A 123 -3.01 -18.90 4.24
N GLU A 124 -4.06 -19.28 4.94
CA GLU A 124 -4.38 -20.69 5.14
C GLU A 124 -4.70 -21.37 3.79
N GLY A 125 -4.06 -22.51 3.54
CA GLY A 125 -4.26 -23.29 2.31
C GLY A 125 -3.44 -22.83 1.10
N GLU A 126 -2.58 -21.82 1.24
CA GLU A 126 -1.69 -21.33 0.17
C GLU A 126 -0.22 -21.68 0.45
N THR A 127 0.55 -21.99 -0.60
CA THR A 127 2.02 -22.00 -0.53
C THR A 127 2.57 -20.57 -0.61
N ALA A 128 3.85 -20.39 -0.26
CA ALA A 128 4.53 -19.09 -0.36
C ALA A 128 4.46 -18.52 -1.79
N GLU A 129 4.65 -19.38 -2.79
CA GLU A 129 4.58 -19.02 -4.20
C GLU A 129 3.17 -18.60 -4.60
N GLN A 130 2.15 -19.33 -4.17
CA GLN A 130 0.75 -18.99 -4.44
C GLN A 130 0.38 -17.63 -3.81
N ALA A 131 0.77 -17.40 -2.55
CA ALA A 131 0.47 -16.14 -1.88
C ALA A 131 1.16 -14.94 -2.56
N ALA A 132 2.41 -15.11 -2.99
CA ALA A 132 3.16 -14.07 -3.70
C ALA A 132 2.58 -13.77 -5.09
N ASP A 133 2.19 -14.80 -5.85
CA ASP A 133 1.56 -14.66 -7.16
C ASP A 133 0.21 -13.93 -7.07
N ARG A 134 -0.61 -14.32 -6.08
CA ARG A 134 -1.88 -13.66 -5.81
C ARG A 134 -1.71 -12.20 -5.41
N LEU A 135 -0.76 -11.88 -4.53
CA LEU A 135 -0.49 -10.50 -4.15
C LEU A 135 -0.05 -9.65 -5.35
N THR A 136 0.83 -10.19 -6.21
CA THR A 136 1.29 -9.51 -7.43
C THR A 136 0.12 -9.13 -8.35
N THR A 137 -0.96 -9.92 -8.35
CA THR A 137 -2.15 -9.66 -9.15
C THR A 137 -2.97 -8.48 -8.64
N VAL A 138 -3.05 -8.27 -7.32
CA VAL A 138 -3.95 -7.28 -6.69
C VAL A 138 -3.25 -5.98 -6.25
N ASP A 139 -1.93 -6.00 -6.06
CA ASP A 139 -1.13 -4.88 -5.55
C ASP A 139 -1.11 -3.66 -6.49
N SER A 140 -1.77 -2.60 -6.04
CA SER A 140 -1.93 -1.33 -6.73
C SER A 140 -0.64 -0.55 -6.81
N VAL A 141 0.14 -0.53 -5.72
CA VAL A 141 1.41 0.20 -5.66
C VAL A 141 2.37 -0.43 -6.65
N ARG A 142 2.49 -1.76 -6.63
CA ARG A 142 3.35 -2.49 -7.57
C ARG A 142 2.92 -2.28 -9.02
N ARG A 143 1.62 -2.33 -9.29
CA ARG A 143 1.08 -2.08 -10.64
C ARG A 143 1.40 -0.66 -11.11
N TYR A 144 1.25 0.34 -10.25
CA TYR A 144 1.59 1.72 -10.56
C TYR A 144 3.08 1.91 -10.86
N GLU A 145 3.97 1.30 -10.07
CA GLU A 145 5.41 1.32 -10.30
C GLU A 145 5.79 0.75 -11.68
N VAL A 146 5.23 -0.41 -12.04
CA VAL A 146 5.51 -1.07 -13.33
C VAL A 146 5.05 -0.21 -14.51
N LEU A 147 3.85 0.38 -14.41
CA LEU A 147 3.32 1.26 -15.46
C LEU A 147 4.15 2.54 -15.59
N SER A 148 4.53 3.13 -14.47
CA SER A 148 5.35 4.35 -14.44
C SER A 148 6.75 4.12 -15.01
N ALA A 149 7.37 2.99 -14.66
CA ALA A 149 8.67 2.59 -15.19
C ALA A 149 8.61 2.35 -16.71
N THR A 150 7.56 1.67 -17.19
CA THR A 150 7.32 1.45 -18.62
C THR A 150 7.18 2.78 -19.36
N LYS A 151 6.34 3.70 -18.86
CA LYS A 151 6.16 5.03 -19.46
C LYS A 151 7.47 5.83 -19.50
N ALA A 152 8.27 5.79 -18.44
CA ALA A 152 9.56 6.47 -18.40
C ALA A 152 10.55 5.86 -19.42
N ALA A 153 10.55 4.54 -19.59
CA ALA A 153 11.39 3.87 -20.59
C ALA A 153 10.98 4.24 -22.02
N GLU A 154 9.68 4.26 -22.31
CA GLU A 154 9.15 4.68 -23.62
C GLU A 154 9.51 6.13 -23.96
N GLN A 155 9.38 7.04 -22.98
CA GLN A 155 9.76 8.44 -23.15
C GLN A 155 11.26 8.61 -23.45
N ARG A 156 12.12 7.89 -22.73
CA ARG A 156 13.57 7.87 -23.00
C ARG A 156 13.87 7.35 -24.40
N ALA A 157 13.25 6.24 -24.80
CA ALA A 157 13.44 5.67 -26.13
C ALA A 157 12.98 6.64 -27.24
N ALA A 158 11.87 7.35 -27.04
CA ALA A 158 11.38 8.35 -27.96
C ALA A 158 12.33 9.56 -28.08
N ALA A 159 12.87 10.04 -26.96
CA ALA A 159 13.85 11.13 -26.97
C ALA A 159 15.12 10.75 -27.73
N VAL A 160 15.63 9.52 -27.53
CA VAL A 160 16.79 8.99 -28.26
C VAL A 160 16.52 8.91 -29.76
N ARG A 161 15.34 8.42 -30.18
CA ARG A 161 14.96 8.39 -31.61
C ARG A 161 14.93 9.77 -32.23
N ARG A 162 14.29 10.75 -31.57
CA ARG A 162 14.26 12.14 -32.05
C ARG A 162 15.64 12.76 -32.17
N ALA A 163 16.53 12.49 -31.20
CA ALA A 163 17.90 12.98 -31.24
C ALA A 163 18.70 12.39 -32.42
N MET A 164 18.56 11.08 -32.67
CA MET A 164 19.18 10.42 -33.82
C MET A 164 18.65 10.95 -35.16
N GLU A 165 17.35 11.20 -35.27
CA GLU A 165 16.72 11.77 -36.47
C GLU A 165 17.20 13.20 -36.73
N ALA A 166 17.24 14.03 -35.67
CA ALA A 166 17.73 15.41 -35.77
C ALA A 166 19.20 15.47 -36.20
N GLU A 167 20.04 14.58 -35.68
CA GLU A 167 21.46 14.53 -36.03
C GLU A 167 21.65 14.10 -37.50
N ARG A 168 20.94 13.06 -37.94
CA ARG A 168 20.95 12.65 -39.36
C ARG A 168 20.50 13.77 -40.30
N ALA A 169 19.48 14.54 -39.91
CA ALA A 169 19.02 15.68 -40.69
C ALA A 169 20.08 16.80 -40.79
N ARG A 170 20.80 17.08 -39.70
CA ARG A 170 21.93 18.03 -39.68
C ARG A 170 23.08 17.57 -40.57
N GLU A 171 23.48 16.31 -40.45
CA GLU A 171 24.55 15.72 -41.28
C GLU A 171 24.21 15.77 -42.77
N ALA A 172 22.95 15.46 -43.13
CA ALA A 172 22.48 15.59 -44.51
C ALA A 172 22.56 17.04 -45.01
N ALA A 173 22.04 18.01 -44.23
CA ALA A 173 22.10 19.42 -44.60
C ALA A 173 23.54 19.94 -44.77
N ALA A 174 24.46 19.56 -43.88
CA ALA A 174 25.87 19.92 -43.95
C ALA A 174 26.57 19.35 -45.21
N ARG A 175 26.19 18.14 -45.66
CA ARG A 175 26.73 17.58 -46.91
C ARG A 175 26.24 18.32 -48.15
N TYR A 176 24.97 18.77 -48.17
CA TYR A 176 24.43 19.51 -49.32
C TYR A 176 24.95 20.95 -49.43
N SER A 177 25.40 21.56 -48.34
CA SER A 177 25.96 22.93 -48.36
C SER A 177 27.45 23.01 -48.74
N GLN A 178 28.12 21.87 -48.97
CA GLN A 178 29.53 21.79 -49.39
C GLN A 178 29.72 21.55 -50.89
N VAL A 179 28.64 21.62 -51.69
CA VAL A 179 28.62 21.54 -53.16
C VAL A 179 28.21 22.90 -53.72
#